data_AF-A0A0Q8EEL1-F1
#
_entry.id   AF-A0A0Q8EEL1-F1
#
_cell.length_a   1.000
_cell.length_b   1.000
_cell.length_c   1.000
_cell.angle_alpha   90.00
_cell.angle_beta   90.00
_cell.angle_gamma   90.00
#
_symmetry.space_group_name_H-M   'P 1'
#
loop_
_entity.id
_entity.type
_entity.pdbx_description
1 polymer ?
#
loop_
_entity_poly.entity_id
_entity_poly.type
_entity_poly.pdbx_seq_one_letter_code
_entity_poly.pdbx_strand_id
1 'polypeptide(L)'
;MELRRRAALGLAAVAVTTALGAAALTAVQPSPSNPGAEVVAAPEVARAAPNATGAARFQIASFNLLGAGHTDGANPRKGYDKSPIRLQRALQVLTNQGIDVVGFQEMHGSQQDLWASIASPTWRTYPLNTMADSAGHNSIGWRHDTFVSVEKHTFAVPYFYGKPIQMPYVLLQHRATGERAWFVNVHNPADTFGDAQAYRNAATRTEIALVNKLRAANPTIPVFLTGDMNDRNEFICPIMKGTDLESALPGGYMSGTTCTPPPYSQIDWVTGTPDVTFWGYQALRDTLVKATTDHPVIIANVDIPPRWLRARGIRHVVVISIDGLRSRLLSADSSAALVPYLRSIRAKGASTLNARTAYERVTPLPNAFTVLTARPVHVPWGGHGISTATDPGTTLHAAAGQYVSSVFDMVHNRGLRTSLYSSDPAATALDRAWSAANGGGDNYGRNDGPDKITTTVRTATSDATVVRQFRAELTTRPAAFSYVQLANLTRVGAKYGFSSDTYKRAVRSVDSYVGAIIATIKATPAIANRTLVVVTSGSGGSTGTEASLLRYQVPVLVWGNGVQAGGDLYAMNPSWTNPGAARRAYTGAQPIFNGVIANLALGALGIGPLPRGVINRNQSFSVYPPS
;
A
#
# COMPACT_ATOMS: atom_id res chain seq x y z
N MET A 1 -64.36 36.88 -50.35
CA MET A 1 -63.50 37.58 -51.34
C MET A 1 -62.38 36.62 -51.69
N GLU A 2 -62.63 35.70 -52.62
CA GLU A 2 -62.37 35.89 -54.06
C GLU A 2 -60.85 36.03 -54.33
N LEU A 3 -60.22 34.96 -54.84
CA LEU A 3 -59.87 34.80 -56.27
C LEU A 3 -58.63 35.66 -56.62
N ARG A 4 -57.44 35.14 -56.91
CA ARG A 4 -57.06 34.38 -58.14
C ARG A 4 -55.57 33.98 -58.01
N ARG A 5 -55.20 32.71 -58.18
CA ARG A 5 -54.88 32.00 -59.46
C ARG A 5 -53.59 32.52 -60.11
N ARG A 6 -52.51 31.71 -60.13
CA ARG A 6 -52.07 30.73 -61.17
C ARG A 6 -50.88 31.33 -61.95
N ALA A 7 -49.86 30.62 -62.45
CA ALA A 7 -49.57 29.21 -62.72
C ALA A 7 -48.02 29.07 -62.88
N ALA A 8 -47.40 27.97 -62.42
CA ALA A 8 -46.86 26.82 -63.21
C ALA A 8 -45.55 27.15 -63.97
N LEU A 9 -44.55 26.29 -64.19
CA LEU A 9 -44.27 24.85 -64.10
C LEU A 9 -42.81 24.74 -63.58
N GLY A 10 -42.26 23.64 -63.07
CA GLY A 10 -42.39 22.24 -63.44
C GLY A 10 -41.29 21.41 -62.73
N LEU A 11 -41.52 20.09 -62.70
CA LEU A 11 -40.61 18.93 -62.53
C LEU A 11 -39.19 19.13 -61.96
N ALA A 12 -38.58 18.21 -61.23
CA ALA A 12 -38.92 16.96 -60.57
C ALA A 12 -37.61 16.47 -59.93
N ALA A 13 -37.71 15.82 -58.77
CA ALA A 13 -36.71 14.95 -58.12
C ALA A 13 -35.36 15.56 -57.69
N VAL A 14 -34.98 15.35 -56.42
CA VAL A 14 -33.82 14.53 -56.02
C VAL A 14 -33.74 14.47 -54.49
N ALA A 15 -33.43 13.25 -54.04
CA ALA A 15 -33.08 12.74 -52.73
C ALA A 15 -32.77 13.72 -51.58
N VAL A 16 -33.38 13.41 -50.42
CA VAL A 16 -33.00 13.92 -49.10
C VAL A 16 -31.74 13.18 -48.63
N THR A 17 -30.64 13.90 -48.49
CA THR A 17 -29.52 13.55 -47.60
C THR A 17 -29.20 14.77 -46.74
N THR A 18 -29.37 14.61 -45.43
CA THR A 18 -29.14 15.61 -44.39
C THR A 18 -27.64 15.81 -44.14
N ALA A 19 -27.15 17.04 -44.26
CA ALA A 19 -25.85 17.47 -43.75
C ALA A 19 -25.94 18.86 -43.08
N LEU A 20 -25.59 18.87 -41.79
CA LEU A 20 -24.96 19.92 -40.96
C LEU A 20 -25.26 21.41 -41.26
N GLY A 21 -26.01 22.05 -40.37
CA GLY A 21 -26.09 23.50 -40.24
C GLY A 21 -25.18 24.02 -39.10
N ALA A 22 -24.25 24.90 -39.44
CA ALA A 22 -23.51 25.74 -38.51
C ALA A 22 -24.33 26.98 -38.17
N ALA A 23 -24.39 27.37 -36.89
CA ALA A 23 -24.98 28.63 -36.45
C ALA A 23 -23.90 29.51 -35.79
N ALA A 24 -23.77 30.72 -36.31
CA ALA A 24 -22.85 31.76 -35.85
C ALA A 24 -23.32 32.38 -34.53
N LEU A 25 -22.38 32.62 -33.61
CA LEU A 25 -22.58 33.35 -32.35
C LEU A 25 -22.00 34.77 -32.48
N THR A 26 -22.85 35.76 -32.20
CA THR A 26 -22.53 37.18 -32.11
C THR A 26 -21.61 37.48 -30.92
N ALA A 27 -20.56 38.27 -31.15
CA ALA A 27 -19.60 38.70 -30.12
C ALA A 27 -20.19 39.81 -29.22
N VAL A 28 -20.20 39.56 -27.91
CA VAL A 28 -20.39 40.58 -26.87
C VAL A 28 -19.01 40.99 -26.38
N GLN A 29 -18.69 42.29 -26.41
CA GLN A 29 -17.42 42.81 -25.88
C GLN A 29 -17.45 42.91 -24.34
N PRO A 30 -16.37 42.53 -23.64
CA PRO A 30 -16.29 42.65 -22.18
C PRO A 30 -15.86 44.06 -21.72
N SER A 31 -16.48 44.53 -20.65
CA SER A 31 -16.10 45.72 -19.87
C SER A 31 -14.82 45.48 -19.04
N PRO A 32 -14.09 46.53 -18.60
CA PRO A 32 -12.75 46.38 -18.03
C PRO A 32 -12.77 45.73 -16.63
N SER A 33 -11.80 44.85 -16.42
CA SER A 33 -11.68 43.90 -15.32
C SER A 33 -11.11 44.48 -14.01
N ASN A 34 -11.65 43.98 -12.89
CA ASN A 34 -11.06 44.04 -11.55
C ASN A 34 -9.70 43.31 -11.50
N PRO A 35 -8.65 43.86 -10.85
CA PRO A 35 -7.39 43.14 -10.63
C PRO A 35 -7.52 42.29 -9.36
N GLY A 36 -7.81 41.00 -9.51
CA GLY A 36 -7.87 40.06 -8.38
C GLY A 36 -8.22 38.60 -8.69
N ALA A 37 -8.31 38.20 -9.95
CA ALA A 37 -8.61 36.81 -10.31
C ALA A 37 -7.32 36.05 -10.68
N GLU A 38 -7.00 35.04 -9.87
CA GLU A 38 -5.98 34.01 -10.12
C GLU A 38 -6.19 33.37 -11.51
N VAL A 39 -5.14 33.37 -12.32
CA VAL A 39 -5.13 32.64 -13.59
C VAL A 39 -4.89 31.15 -13.29
N VAL A 40 -5.97 30.38 -13.19
CA VAL A 40 -5.90 28.92 -13.05
C VAL A 40 -5.49 28.32 -14.40
N ALA A 41 -4.26 27.84 -14.51
CA ALA A 41 -3.82 27.06 -15.66
C ALA A 41 -4.66 25.78 -15.78
N ALA A 42 -5.06 25.42 -17.00
CA ALA A 42 -5.88 24.23 -17.26
C ALA A 42 -5.19 22.94 -16.76
N PRO A 43 -5.93 21.98 -16.18
CA PRO A 43 -5.36 20.76 -15.61
C PRO A 43 -4.81 19.84 -16.71
N GLU A 44 -3.54 19.47 -16.61
CA GLU A 44 -2.93 18.40 -17.41
C GLU A 44 -3.33 17.05 -16.79
N VAL A 45 -4.45 16.48 -17.21
CA VAL A 45 -4.92 15.19 -16.69
C VAL A 45 -4.27 14.05 -17.48
N ALA A 46 -3.32 13.34 -16.86
CA ALA A 46 -2.83 12.09 -17.44
C ALA A 46 -3.93 11.02 -17.44
N ARG A 47 -4.12 10.32 -18.56
CA ARG A 47 -4.98 9.14 -18.63
C ARG A 47 -4.29 7.99 -17.91
N ALA A 48 -4.90 7.47 -16.84
CA ALA A 48 -4.36 6.32 -16.12
C ALA A 48 -4.21 5.11 -17.06
N ALA A 49 -3.17 4.30 -16.87
CA ALA A 49 -3.07 3.02 -17.54
C ALA A 49 -4.26 2.15 -17.10
N PRO A 50 -5.11 1.63 -18.02
CA PRO A 50 -6.38 0.98 -17.66
C PRO A 50 -6.26 -0.32 -16.84
N ASN A 51 -5.08 -0.72 -16.39
CA ASN A 51 -4.82 -1.99 -15.72
C ASN A 51 -3.82 -1.90 -14.55
N ALA A 52 -3.68 -0.74 -13.91
CA ALA A 52 -2.78 -0.63 -12.76
C ALA A 52 -3.35 -1.37 -11.53
N THR A 53 -2.92 -2.62 -11.33
CA THR A 53 -3.41 -3.48 -10.25
C THR A 53 -2.68 -3.28 -8.91
N GLY A 54 -1.56 -2.55 -8.89
CA GLY A 54 -0.70 -2.37 -7.72
C GLY A 54 -0.79 -0.99 -7.07
N ALA A 55 -0.26 -0.89 -5.84
CA ALA A 55 -0.18 0.38 -5.09
C ALA A 55 0.67 1.43 -5.83
N ALA A 56 0.32 2.72 -5.67
CA ALA A 56 1.22 3.80 -6.05
C ALA A 56 2.37 3.83 -5.04
N ARG A 57 3.60 3.69 -5.54
CA ARG A 57 4.80 3.65 -4.72
C ARG A 57 5.74 4.78 -5.12
N PHE A 58 6.20 5.53 -4.14
CA PHE A 58 7.14 6.63 -4.35
C PHE A 58 7.88 6.95 -3.05
N GLN A 59 8.97 7.72 -3.15
CA GLN A 59 9.70 8.23 -1.99
C GLN A 59 9.45 9.74 -1.81
N ILE A 60 9.13 10.14 -0.58
CA ILE A 60 8.85 11.54 -0.20
C ILE A 60 9.94 12.07 0.73
N ALA A 61 10.25 13.36 0.63
CA ALA A 61 11.16 14.04 1.56
C ALA A 61 10.70 15.42 2.05
N SER A 62 11.23 15.82 3.21
CA SER A 62 11.33 17.21 3.66
C SER A 62 12.81 17.63 3.65
N PHE A 63 13.13 18.78 3.04
CA PHE A 63 14.50 19.21 2.80
C PHE A 63 14.66 20.73 2.92
N ASN A 64 15.10 21.19 4.10
CA ASN A 64 15.58 22.56 4.29
C ASN A 64 16.93 22.75 3.57
N LEU A 65 17.03 23.74 2.67
CA LEU A 65 18.19 23.93 1.81
C LEU A 65 19.28 24.84 2.38
N LEU A 66 19.08 25.41 3.57
CA LEU A 66 19.91 26.49 4.14
C LEU A 66 20.02 27.64 3.13
N GLY A 67 19.17 28.64 3.28
CA GLY A 67 18.97 29.67 2.26
C GLY A 67 20.23 30.44 1.86
N ALA A 68 20.29 30.94 0.62
CA ALA A 68 21.46 31.66 0.09
C ALA A 68 21.89 32.84 0.97
N GLY A 69 20.96 33.46 1.70
CA GLY A 69 21.24 34.53 2.66
C GLY A 69 22.23 34.12 3.76
N HIS A 70 22.29 32.82 4.09
CA HIS A 70 23.20 32.30 5.12
C HIS A 70 24.63 32.07 4.62
N THR A 71 24.85 31.89 3.31
CA THR A 71 26.16 31.49 2.78
C THR A 71 26.75 32.46 1.78
N ASP A 72 25.93 33.27 1.12
CA ASP A 72 26.37 34.01 -0.06
C ASP A 72 26.75 35.46 0.26
N GLY A 73 26.20 36.01 1.34
CA GLY A 73 26.44 37.38 1.80
C GLY A 73 27.81 37.64 2.43
N ALA A 74 27.96 38.86 2.99
CA ALA A 74 29.22 39.39 3.55
C ALA A 74 29.72 38.64 4.79
N ASN A 75 28.81 38.04 5.57
CA ASN A 75 29.11 37.26 6.77
C ASN A 75 28.63 35.82 6.59
N PRO A 76 29.28 35.02 5.73
CA PRO A 76 28.81 33.67 5.42
C PRO A 76 29.00 32.74 6.62
N ARG A 77 28.04 31.84 6.83
CA ARG A 77 28.14 30.79 7.85
C ARG A 77 29.35 29.91 7.56
N LYS A 78 30.26 29.80 8.54
CA LYS A 78 31.49 29.00 8.42
C LYS A 78 31.16 27.52 8.21
N GLY A 79 31.96 26.84 7.38
CA GLY A 79 31.82 25.41 7.11
C GLY A 79 30.86 25.04 5.97
N TYR A 80 30.26 26.02 5.30
CA TYR A 80 29.37 25.81 4.16
C TYR A 80 29.89 26.48 2.90
N ASP A 81 29.77 25.76 1.77
CA ASP A 81 29.98 26.32 0.45
C ASP A 81 28.87 27.31 0.05
N LYS A 82 29.11 28.10 -0.99
CA LYS A 82 28.11 28.99 -1.57
C LYS A 82 26.90 28.21 -2.08
N SER A 83 25.73 28.85 -2.09
CA SER A 83 24.46 28.19 -2.39
C SER A 83 24.40 27.48 -3.75
N PRO A 84 25.08 27.93 -4.83
CA PRO A 84 25.06 27.19 -6.10
C PRO A 84 25.65 25.79 -6.02
N ILE A 85 26.77 25.63 -5.30
CA ILE A 85 27.42 24.34 -5.08
C ILE A 85 26.54 23.44 -4.22
N ARG A 86 25.98 24.01 -3.13
CA ARG A 86 25.09 23.26 -2.23
C ARG A 86 23.82 22.82 -2.95
N LEU A 87 23.25 23.62 -3.83
CA LEU A 87 22.04 23.24 -4.58
C LEU A 87 22.30 22.10 -5.57
N GLN A 88 23.47 22.05 -6.21
CA GLN A 88 23.87 20.90 -7.02
C GLN A 88 23.99 19.62 -6.16
N ARG A 89 24.54 19.73 -4.95
CA ARG A 89 24.58 18.61 -4.00
C ARG A 89 23.19 18.22 -3.52
N ALA A 90 22.28 19.16 -3.32
CA ALA A 90 20.89 18.85 -2.98
C ALA A 90 20.23 18.01 -4.08
N LEU A 91 20.40 18.37 -5.36
CA LEU A 91 19.94 17.53 -6.49
C LEU A 91 20.62 16.16 -6.51
N GLN A 92 21.91 16.08 -6.16
CA GLN A 92 22.63 14.80 -6.01
C GLN A 92 22.06 13.94 -4.88
N VAL A 93 21.73 14.53 -3.72
CA VAL A 93 21.09 13.83 -2.60
C VAL A 93 19.75 13.24 -3.06
N LEU A 94 18.90 14.05 -3.69
CA LEU A 94 17.60 13.59 -4.21
C LEU A 94 17.76 12.44 -5.21
N THR A 95 18.75 12.53 -6.09
CA THR A 95 19.05 11.49 -7.09
C THR A 95 19.56 10.20 -6.44
N ASN A 96 20.50 10.31 -5.49
CA ASN A 96 21.08 9.16 -4.81
C ASN A 96 20.06 8.38 -3.97
N GLN A 97 19.10 9.08 -3.37
CA GLN A 97 18.06 8.46 -2.55
C GLN A 97 16.86 7.98 -3.39
N GLY A 98 16.70 8.50 -4.62
CA GLY A 98 15.57 8.19 -5.49
C GLY A 98 14.29 8.87 -5.04
N ILE A 99 14.38 10.15 -4.62
CA ILE A 99 13.23 10.93 -4.18
C ILE A 99 12.32 11.25 -5.37
N ASP A 100 11.02 11.06 -5.18
CA ASP A 100 9.98 11.35 -6.17
C ASP A 100 9.24 12.65 -5.88
N VAL A 101 9.04 12.99 -4.60
CA VAL A 101 8.38 14.23 -4.16
C VAL A 101 9.14 14.81 -2.98
N VAL A 102 9.37 16.12 -2.98
CA VAL A 102 10.11 16.82 -1.92
C VAL A 102 9.45 18.15 -1.59
N GLY A 103 9.27 18.42 -0.29
CA GLY A 103 8.99 19.76 0.21
C GLY A 103 10.30 20.46 0.57
N PHE A 104 10.61 21.57 -0.11
CA PHE A 104 11.77 22.41 0.16
C PHE A 104 11.42 23.57 1.08
N GLN A 105 12.37 23.92 1.96
CA GLN A 105 12.32 25.12 2.80
C GLN A 105 13.60 25.95 2.57
N GLU A 106 13.49 27.26 2.79
CA GLU A 106 14.56 28.26 2.60
C GLU A 106 15.16 28.34 1.19
N MET A 107 14.42 27.98 0.15
CA MET A 107 14.90 28.14 -1.22
C MET A 107 14.89 29.63 -1.63
N HIS A 108 15.92 30.41 -1.29
CA HIS A 108 15.98 31.85 -1.64
C HIS A 108 16.05 32.07 -3.15
N GLY A 109 15.69 33.27 -3.63
CA GLY A 109 15.53 33.57 -5.07
C GLY A 109 16.65 33.08 -5.99
N SER A 110 17.93 33.31 -5.64
CA SER A 110 19.06 32.81 -6.45
C SER A 110 19.11 31.28 -6.55
N GLN A 111 18.69 30.57 -5.51
CA GLN A 111 18.56 29.11 -5.53
C GLN A 111 17.33 28.68 -6.34
N GLN A 112 16.23 29.43 -6.30
CA GLN A 112 15.04 29.13 -7.13
C GLN A 112 15.37 29.23 -8.62
N ASP A 113 16.07 30.29 -9.04
CA ASP A 113 16.47 30.49 -10.43
C ASP A 113 17.44 29.41 -10.90
N LEU A 114 18.43 29.07 -10.07
CA LEU A 114 19.35 27.99 -10.38
C LEU A 114 18.62 26.65 -10.45
N TRP A 115 17.72 26.34 -9.50
CA TRP A 115 16.92 25.12 -9.50
C TRP A 115 16.09 25.00 -10.78
N ALA A 116 15.43 26.09 -11.21
CA ALA A 116 14.68 26.14 -12.45
C ALA A 116 15.54 25.72 -13.66
N SER A 117 16.81 26.16 -13.68
CA SER A 117 17.74 25.82 -14.75
C SER A 117 18.25 24.38 -14.70
N ILE A 118 18.61 23.86 -13.52
CA ILE A 118 19.34 22.58 -13.40
C ILE A 118 18.41 21.37 -13.20
N ALA A 119 17.24 21.56 -12.61
CA ALA A 119 16.35 20.47 -12.21
C ALA A 119 15.18 20.25 -13.17
N SER A 120 14.83 21.23 -14.02
CA SER A 120 13.67 21.14 -14.94
C SER A 120 13.65 19.96 -15.92
N PRO A 121 14.79 19.33 -16.32
CA PRO A 121 14.74 18.11 -17.13
C PRO A 121 14.09 16.90 -16.42
N THR A 122 14.08 16.88 -15.08
CA THR A 122 13.58 15.73 -14.30
C THR A 122 12.49 16.12 -13.31
N TRP A 123 12.50 17.37 -12.84
CA TRP A 123 11.60 17.88 -11.82
C TRP A 123 10.63 18.92 -12.39
N ARG A 124 9.45 18.97 -11.79
CA ARG A 124 8.57 20.14 -11.78
C ARG A 124 8.51 20.66 -10.36
N THR A 125 8.28 21.96 -10.19
CA THR A 125 8.32 22.59 -8.88
C THR A 125 7.33 23.75 -8.80
N TYR A 126 6.68 23.91 -7.65
CA TYR A 126 5.71 24.97 -7.41
C TYR A 126 5.81 25.50 -5.97
N PRO A 127 5.78 26.83 -5.74
CA PRO A 127 5.63 27.89 -6.74
C PRO A 127 6.95 28.30 -7.40
N LEU A 128 8.10 27.92 -6.84
CA LEU A 128 9.42 28.36 -7.32
C LEU A 128 9.44 29.89 -7.52
N ASN A 129 10.02 30.37 -8.63
CA ASN A 129 10.13 31.78 -8.98
C ASN A 129 8.89 32.34 -9.72
N THR A 130 7.74 31.65 -9.68
CA THR A 130 6.50 32.13 -10.31
C THR A 130 5.62 33.01 -9.42
N MET A 131 6.00 33.15 -8.15
CA MET A 131 5.33 33.99 -7.16
C MET A 131 6.36 34.89 -6.45
N ALA A 132 5.92 35.66 -5.45
CA ALA A 132 6.82 36.42 -4.60
C ALA A 132 7.92 35.52 -4.01
N ASP A 133 9.15 36.04 -3.88
CA ASP A 133 10.32 35.28 -3.41
C ASP A 133 10.04 34.52 -2.11
N SER A 134 9.35 35.15 -1.15
CA SER A 134 8.96 34.54 0.12
C SER A 134 8.04 33.31 -0.02
N ALA A 135 7.24 33.25 -1.08
CA ALA A 135 6.44 32.06 -1.38
C ALA A 135 7.32 30.97 -2.02
N GLY A 136 8.24 31.35 -2.91
CA GLY A 136 9.20 30.45 -3.55
C GLY A 136 10.16 29.77 -2.56
N HIS A 137 10.45 30.40 -1.42
CA HIS A 137 11.21 29.80 -0.30
C HIS A 137 10.64 28.45 0.12
N ASN A 138 9.33 28.28 -0.02
CA ASN A 138 8.60 27.06 0.27
C ASN A 138 8.10 26.47 -1.04
N SER A 139 8.79 25.46 -1.56
CA SER A 139 8.46 24.88 -2.86
C SER A 139 8.28 23.37 -2.78
N ILE A 140 7.31 22.83 -3.51
CA ILE A 140 7.11 21.39 -3.66
C ILE A 140 7.69 20.99 -5.00
N GLY A 141 8.68 20.10 -5.00
CA GLY A 141 9.25 19.47 -6.18
C GLY A 141 8.71 18.05 -6.39
N TRP A 142 8.44 17.66 -7.63
CA TRP A 142 8.14 16.27 -7.97
C TRP A 142 8.78 15.82 -9.29
N ARG A 143 9.12 14.52 -9.36
CA ARG A 143 9.57 13.82 -10.56
C ARG A 143 8.46 13.83 -11.61
N HIS A 144 8.73 14.45 -12.76
CA HIS A 144 7.72 14.66 -13.80
C HIS A 144 7.31 13.39 -14.55
N ASP A 145 8.13 12.33 -14.47
CA ASP A 145 7.91 10.99 -15.02
C ASP A 145 7.13 10.09 -14.04
N THR A 146 7.15 10.41 -12.75
CA THR A 146 6.35 9.73 -11.72
C THR A 146 4.98 10.39 -11.53
N PHE A 147 4.92 11.73 -11.53
CA PHE A 147 3.72 12.49 -11.22
C PHE A 147 3.39 13.56 -12.27
N VAL A 148 2.09 13.84 -12.39
CA VAL A 148 1.57 15.05 -13.06
C VAL A 148 0.77 15.89 -12.06
N SER A 149 0.90 17.21 -12.11
CA SER A 149 0.08 18.10 -11.27
C SER A 149 -1.33 18.22 -11.85
N VAL A 150 -2.33 18.00 -11.01
CA VAL A 150 -3.75 18.21 -11.32
C VAL A 150 -4.17 19.62 -10.89
N GLU A 151 -3.79 20.03 -9.67
CA GLU A 151 -4.10 21.33 -9.10
C GLU A 151 -2.88 21.88 -8.34
N LYS A 152 -2.75 23.21 -8.30
CA LYS A 152 -1.67 23.92 -7.62
C LYS A 152 -2.27 25.16 -6.95
N HIS A 153 -2.02 25.31 -5.66
CA HIS A 153 -2.63 26.34 -4.84
C HIS A 153 -1.65 26.83 -3.77
N THR A 154 -1.91 27.99 -3.20
CA THR A 154 -1.24 28.46 -1.98
C THR A 154 -2.25 28.74 -0.87
N PHE A 155 -1.76 28.79 0.36
CA PHE A 155 -2.52 29.24 1.52
C PHE A 155 -1.65 30.11 2.43
N ALA A 156 -2.29 31.07 3.09
CA ALA A 156 -1.63 32.03 3.97
C ALA A 156 -1.33 31.41 5.34
N VAL A 157 -0.06 31.28 5.69
CA VAL A 157 0.41 30.76 6.99
C VAL A 157 1.00 31.90 7.82
N PRO A 158 0.51 32.14 9.05
CA PRO A 158 1.10 33.12 9.96
C PRO A 158 2.59 32.83 10.24
N TYR A 159 3.43 33.84 10.05
CA TYR A 159 4.87 33.77 10.28
C TYR A 159 5.30 34.81 11.34
N PHE A 160 6.53 35.32 11.29
CA PHE A 160 7.01 36.34 12.23
C PHE A 160 6.06 37.55 12.33
N TYR A 161 5.79 37.97 13.57
CA TYR A 161 4.86 39.06 13.89
C TYR A 161 3.42 38.83 13.40
N GLY A 162 3.04 37.57 13.13
CA GLY A 162 1.74 37.20 12.59
C GLY A 162 1.54 37.55 11.11
N LYS A 163 2.60 38.01 10.42
CA LYS A 163 2.50 38.34 8.99
C LYS A 163 2.37 37.06 8.17
N PRO A 164 1.38 36.95 7.28
CA PRO A 164 1.18 35.73 6.50
C PRO A 164 2.22 35.58 5.40
N ILE A 165 2.71 34.35 5.20
CA ILE A 165 3.47 33.91 4.02
C ILE A 165 2.62 32.91 3.24
N GLN A 166 2.62 33.01 1.91
CA GLN A 166 1.96 32.02 1.05
C GLN A 166 2.81 30.76 0.96
N MET A 167 2.23 29.62 1.31
CA MET A 167 2.89 28.31 1.22
C MET A 167 2.11 27.37 0.31
N PRO A 168 2.78 26.48 -0.45
CA PRO A 168 2.12 25.70 -1.49
C PRO A 168 1.41 24.45 -0.98
N TYR A 169 0.36 24.08 -1.70
CA TYR A 169 -0.14 22.71 -1.74
C TYR A 169 -0.53 22.33 -3.17
N VAL A 170 -0.27 21.07 -3.54
CA VAL A 170 -0.48 20.56 -4.90
C VAL A 170 -1.20 19.21 -4.88
N LEU A 171 -2.14 19.01 -5.80
CA LEU A 171 -2.73 17.70 -6.07
C LEU A 171 -1.91 17.05 -7.16
N LEU A 172 -1.22 15.96 -6.85
CA LEU A 172 -0.49 15.19 -7.85
C LEU A 172 -1.22 13.90 -8.17
N GLN A 173 -1.16 13.49 -9.43
CA GLN A 173 -1.60 12.19 -9.90
C GLN A 173 -0.39 11.33 -10.28
N HIS A 174 -0.26 10.18 -9.65
CA HIS A 174 0.76 9.18 -9.97
C HIS A 174 0.48 8.61 -11.36
N ARG A 175 1.43 8.74 -12.29
CA ARG A 175 1.20 8.43 -13.71
C ARG A 175 0.90 6.95 -13.95
N ALA A 176 1.62 6.06 -13.27
CA ALA A 176 1.47 4.63 -13.51
C ALA A 176 0.16 4.05 -12.97
N THR A 177 -0.38 4.61 -11.89
CA THR A 177 -1.57 4.04 -11.21
C THR A 177 -2.82 4.91 -11.29
N GLY A 178 -2.69 6.20 -11.60
CA GLY A 178 -3.79 7.15 -11.54
C GLY A 178 -4.20 7.58 -10.13
N GLU A 179 -3.54 7.06 -9.08
CA GLU A 179 -3.80 7.48 -7.70
C GLU A 179 -3.45 8.96 -7.53
N ARG A 180 -4.25 9.67 -6.74
CA ARG A 180 -4.06 11.09 -6.44
C ARG A 180 -3.77 11.30 -4.97
N ALA A 181 -2.93 12.28 -4.66
CA ALA A 181 -2.66 12.72 -3.30
C ALA A 181 -2.35 14.22 -3.26
N TRP A 182 -2.79 14.86 -2.18
CA TRP A 182 -2.40 16.23 -1.85
C TRP A 182 -1.06 16.26 -1.15
N PHE A 183 -0.20 17.19 -1.54
CA PHE A 183 1.08 17.45 -0.91
C PHE A 183 1.07 18.91 -0.43
N VAL A 184 1.25 19.11 0.87
CA VAL A 184 1.32 20.42 1.52
C VAL A 184 2.74 20.58 2.04
N ASN A 185 3.35 21.76 1.84
CA ASN A 185 4.69 22.04 2.33
C ASN A 185 4.76 23.36 3.08
N VAL A 186 5.34 23.32 4.28
CA VAL A 186 5.31 24.42 5.25
C VAL A 186 6.70 24.70 5.82
N HIS A 187 6.94 25.96 6.20
CA HIS A 187 8.09 26.34 7.02
C HIS A 187 7.61 27.27 8.14
N ASN A 188 7.58 26.76 9.37
CA ASN A 188 7.09 27.52 10.53
C ASN A 188 8.22 28.36 11.14
N PRO A 189 7.89 29.47 11.83
CA PRO A 189 8.91 30.42 12.28
C PRO A 189 9.88 29.81 13.29
N ALA A 190 11.17 29.97 13.01
CA ALA A 190 12.27 29.63 13.93
C ALA A 190 12.24 30.49 15.20
N ASP A 191 12.95 30.04 16.24
CA ASP A 191 13.06 30.78 17.50
C ASP A 191 14.05 31.94 17.41
N THR A 192 13.68 32.98 16.66
CA THR A 192 14.57 34.11 16.33
C THR A 192 13.95 35.48 16.59
N PHE A 193 12.62 35.62 16.49
CA PHE A 193 11.96 36.92 16.62
C PHE A 193 10.63 36.82 17.37
N GLY A 194 10.50 37.59 18.46
CA GLY A 194 9.26 37.69 19.25
C GLY A 194 8.85 36.37 19.91
N ASP A 195 7.55 36.22 20.19
CA ASP A 195 6.98 34.96 20.69
C ASP A 195 6.80 33.96 19.54
N ALA A 196 7.92 33.34 19.12
CA ALA A 196 7.95 32.40 18.01
C ALA A 196 6.99 31.21 18.22
N GLN A 197 6.82 30.73 19.46
CA GLN A 197 5.90 29.63 19.76
C GLN A 197 4.44 30.01 19.51
N ALA A 198 4.01 31.22 19.88
CA ALA A 198 2.64 31.67 19.58
C ALA A 198 2.37 31.70 18.07
N TYR A 199 3.35 32.10 17.26
CA TYR A 199 3.24 32.08 15.80
C TYR A 199 3.25 30.67 15.23
N ARG A 200 4.10 29.76 15.72
CA ARG A 200 4.05 28.33 15.35
C ARG A 200 2.69 27.71 15.67
N ASN A 201 2.17 27.96 16.86
CA ASN A 201 0.84 27.48 17.25
C ASN A 201 -0.27 28.03 16.33
N ALA A 202 -0.14 29.27 15.86
CA ALA A 202 -1.07 29.86 14.89
C ALA A 202 -0.95 29.23 13.50
N ALA A 203 0.28 28.99 13.03
CA ALA A 203 0.55 28.28 11.78
C ALA A 203 -0.04 26.86 11.81
N THR A 204 0.23 26.09 12.85
CA THR A 204 -0.31 24.73 13.03
C THR A 204 -1.83 24.68 13.01
N ARG A 205 -2.53 25.70 13.57
CA ARG A 205 -4.00 25.78 13.45
C ARG A 205 -4.47 25.95 12.00
N THR A 206 -3.76 26.76 11.22
CA THR A 206 -4.06 26.96 9.79
C THR A 206 -3.79 25.69 8.99
N GLU A 207 -2.70 24.98 9.28
CA GLU A 207 -2.37 23.68 8.67
C GLU A 207 -3.45 22.63 8.94
N ILE A 208 -3.88 22.49 10.21
CA ILE A 208 -4.98 21.61 10.61
C ILE A 208 -6.25 21.95 9.82
N ALA A 209 -6.59 23.23 9.70
CA ALA A 209 -7.77 23.68 8.97
C ALA A 209 -7.70 23.31 7.48
N LEU A 210 -6.53 23.46 6.83
CA LEU A 210 -6.34 23.07 5.44
C LEU A 210 -6.48 21.55 5.27
N VAL A 211 -5.81 20.76 6.09
CA VAL A 211 -5.88 19.29 6.03
C VAL A 211 -7.33 18.83 6.17
N ASN A 212 -8.05 19.34 7.17
CA ASN A 212 -9.46 19.00 7.39
C ASN A 212 -10.35 19.45 6.23
N LYS A 213 -10.09 20.61 5.63
CA LYS A 213 -10.81 21.06 4.42
C LYS A 213 -10.61 20.08 3.26
N LEU A 214 -9.38 19.67 2.99
CA LEU A 214 -9.06 18.74 1.90
C LEU A 214 -9.69 17.36 2.14
N ARG A 215 -9.62 16.85 3.39
CA ARG A 215 -10.21 15.57 3.78
C ARG A 215 -11.74 15.59 3.78
N ALA A 216 -12.36 16.69 4.18
CA ALA A 216 -13.81 16.86 4.08
C ALA A 216 -14.28 16.91 2.62
N ALA A 217 -13.53 17.57 1.74
CA ALA A 217 -13.85 17.64 0.31
C ALA A 217 -13.70 16.29 -0.39
N ASN A 218 -12.68 15.50 -0.04
CA ASN A 218 -12.51 14.15 -0.56
C ASN A 218 -11.82 13.22 0.44
N PRO A 219 -12.59 12.45 1.23
CA PRO A 219 -12.06 11.53 2.24
C PRO A 219 -11.21 10.38 1.69
N THR A 220 -11.17 10.19 0.36
CA THR A 220 -10.46 9.07 -0.28
C THR A 220 -9.13 9.46 -0.92
N ILE A 221 -8.81 10.76 -0.95
CA ILE A 221 -7.53 11.29 -1.43
C ILE A 221 -6.62 11.52 -0.22
N PRO A 222 -5.46 10.84 -0.14
CA PRO A 222 -4.49 11.07 0.91
C PRO A 222 -3.97 12.51 0.92
N VAL A 223 -3.62 12.99 2.10
CA VAL A 223 -2.94 14.28 2.30
C VAL A 223 -1.60 14.01 2.97
N PHE A 224 -0.53 14.59 2.42
CA PHE A 224 0.80 14.64 3.01
C PHE A 224 1.10 16.06 3.46
N LEU A 225 1.69 16.21 4.64
CA LEU A 225 2.24 17.48 5.11
C LEU A 225 3.73 17.28 5.39
N THR A 226 4.56 18.02 4.65
CA THR A 226 6.01 18.10 4.82
C THR A 226 6.41 19.49 5.30
N GLY A 227 7.59 19.60 5.91
CA GLY A 227 8.08 20.92 6.27
C GLY A 227 9.14 20.92 7.34
N ASP A 228 9.79 22.07 7.48
CA ASP A 228 10.52 22.45 8.67
C ASP A 228 9.56 23.17 9.61
N MET A 229 9.13 22.48 10.66
CA MET A 229 8.13 23.02 11.57
C MET A 229 8.77 23.84 12.70
N ASN A 230 10.11 23.87 12.77
CA ASN A 230 10.86 24.47 13.87
C ASN A 230 10.37 24.03 15.26
N ASP A 231 9.76 22.85 15.34
CA ASP A 231 9.10 22.35 16.53
C ASP A 231 8.97 20.82 16.50
N ARG A 232 8.81 20.24 17.69
CA ARG A 232 8.77 18.80 17.91
C ARG A 232 7.38 18.37 18.39
N ASN A 233 7.23 18.21 19.71
CA ASN A 233 6.02 17.65 20.32
C ASN A 233 4.86 18.64 20.22
N GLU A 234 5.17 19.92 20.32
CA GLU A 234 4.25 21.05 20.28
C GLU A 234 3.71 21.30 18.86
N PHE A 235 4.33 20.72 17.83
CA PHE A 235 3.75 20.59 16.49
C PHE A 235 2.98 19.27 16.31
N ILE A 236 3.64 18.13 16.52
CA ILE A 236 3.07 16.84 16.08
C ILE A 236 1.81 16.46 16.87
N CYS A 237 1.76 16.76 18.17
CA CYS A 237 0.59 16.41 18.97
C CYS A 237 -0.66 17.20 18.60
N PRO A 238 -0.61 18.52 18.39
CA PRO A 238 -1.73 19.26 17.81
C PRO A 238 -2.15 18.75 16.44
N ILE A 239 -1.21 18.42 15.54
CA ILE A 239 -1.52 17.83 14.23
C ILE A 239 -2.30 16.51 14.38
N MET A 240 -1.77 15.57 15.16
CA MET A 240 -2.39 14.25 15.36
C MET A 240 -3.73 14.32 16.11
N LYS A 241 -3.92 15.34 16.96
CA LYS A 241 -5.19 15.58 17.66
C LYS A 241 -6.22 16.28 16.78
N GLY A 242 -5.78 17.17 15.90
CA GLY A 242 -6.63 18.03 15.07
C GLY A 242 -6.97 17.44 13.70
N THR A 243 -6.27 16.39 13.27
CA THR A 243 -6.40 15.76 11.94
C THR A 243 -6.30 14.24 12.05
N ASP A 244 -6.43 13.54 10.93
CA ASP A 244 -6.11 12.11 10.81
C ASP A 244 -4.65 11.84 10.39
N LEU A 245 -3.77 12.85 10.37
CA LEU A 245 -2.38 12.68 9.96
C LEU A 245 -1.58 11.85 10.98
N GLU A 246 -0.78 10.93 10.44
CA GLU A 246 0.19 10.13 11.16
C GLU A 246 1.61 10.53 10.73
N SER A 247 2.55 10.45 11.67
CA SER A 247 3.97 10.70 11.41
C SER A 247 4.60 9.55 10.63
N ALA A 248 5.44 9.87 9.63
CA ALA A 248 6.30 8.88 9.00
C ALA A 248 7.42 8.40 9.93
N LEU A 249 7.84 9.23 10.91
CA LEU A 249 8.69 8.81 12.02
C LEU A 249 7.88 7.88 12.95
N PRO A 250 8.31 6.64 13.17
CA PRO A 250 7.56 5.64 13.95
C PRO A 250 7.47 5.96 15.44
N GLY A 251 6.46 5.39 16.11
CA GLY A 251 6.29 5.45 17.57
C GLY A 251 5.29 6.50 18.06
N GLY A 252 4.89 7.45 17.21
CA GLY A 252 3.85 8.41 17.54
C GLY A 252 2.44 7.85 17.36
N TYR A 253 1.54 8.07 18.31
CA TYR A 253 0.13 7.65 18.20
C TYR A 253 -0.81 8.45 19.11
N MET A 254 -2.10 8.43 18.77
CA MET A 254 -3.19 8.92 19.62
C MET A 254 -3.86 7.75 20.34
N SER A 255 -4.12 7.91 21.64
CA SER A 255 -4.96 7.00 22.44
C SER A 255 -6.09 7.81 23.05
N GLY A 256 -7.28 7.73 22.45
CA GLY A 256 -8.37 8.65 22.76
C GLY A 256 -7.93 10.08 22.51
N THR A 257 -7.89 10.91 23.55
CA THR A 257 -7.43 12.32 23.48
C THR A 257 -5.96 12.51 23.82
N THR A 258 -5.25 11.47 24.23
CA THR A 258 -3.85 11.53 24.67
C THR A 258 -2.93 11.31 23.48
N CYS A 259 -2.01 12.24 23.26
CA CYS A 259 -0.94 12.12 22.27
C CYS A 259 0.31 11.52 22.91
N THR A 260 0.87 10.50 22.27
CA THR A 260 2.24 10.06 22.49
C THR A 260 3.05 10.45 21.26
N PRO A 261 4.00 11.41 21.37
CA PRO A 261 4.81 11.79 20.22
C PRO A 261 5.86 10.70 19.89
N PRO A 262 6.32 10.62 18.62
CA PRO A 262 7.43 9.74 18.27
C PRO A 262 8.72 10.07 19.05
N PRO A 263 9.51 9.06 19.47
CA PRO A 263 10.79 9.30 20.13
C PRO A 263 11.82 9.90 19.15
N TYR A 264 12.71 10.77 19.65
CA TYR A 264 13.81 11.38 18.88
C TYR A 264 13.36 12.20 17.65
N SER A 265 12.22 12.87 17.75
CA SER A 265 11.67 13.75 16.71
C SER A 265 12.66 14.83 16.26
N GLN A 266 12.76 14.99 14.94
CA GLN A 266 13.39 16.16 14.32
C GLN A 266 12.41 17.35 14.33
N ILE A 267 12.89 18.51 13.90
CA ILE A 267 12.02 19.68 13.65
C ILE A 267 11.44 19.66 12.23
N ASP A 268 12.07 18.92 11.33
CA ASP A 268 11.58 18.59 10.00
C ASP A 268 10.66 17.36 10.06
N TRP A 269 9.55 17.42 9.35
CA TRP A 269 8.50 16.40 9.41
C TRP A 269 8.05 15.92 8.03
N VAL A 270 7.70 14.65 7.97
CA VAL A 270 6.87 14.04 6.93
C VAL A 270 5.71 13.37 7.64
N THR A 271 4.49 13.76 7.28
CA THR A 271 3.25 13.19 7.82
C THR A 271 2.29 12.85 6.69
N GLY A 272 1.35 11.94 6.94
CA GLY A 272 0.35 11.55 5.95
C GLY A 272 -0.90 10.92 6.57
N THR A 273 -2.02 10.97 5.86
CA THR A 273 -3.29 10.35 6.30
C THR A 273 -3.18 8.82 6.42
N PRO A 274 -4.06 8.13 7.16
CA PRO A 274 -3.92 6.70 7.47
C PRO A 274 -4.13 5.76 6.25
N ASP A 275 -4.60 6.32 5.14
CA ASP A 275 -4.83 5.64 3.85
C ASP A 275 -3.52 5.23 3.13
N VAL A 276 -2.36 5.56 3.70
CA VAL A 276 -1.04 5.30 3.13
C VAL A 276 -0.22 4.42 4.07
N THR A 277 0.85 3.79 3.56
CA THR A 277 1.85 3.11 4.39
C THR A 277 3.17 3.83 4.25
N PHE A 278 3.72 4.31 5.36
CA PHE A 278 5.11 4.74 5.42
C PHE A 278 6.02 3.55 5.69
N TRP A 279 7.18 3.50 5.04
CA TRP A 279 8.25 2.60 5.42
C TRP A 279 9.64 3.13 5.08
N GLY A 280 10.66 2.58 5.73
CA GLY A 280 12.06 2.97 5.52
C GLY A 280 12.33 4.44 5.86
N TYR A 281 11.74 4.95 6.94
CA TYR A 281 12.00 6.30 7.45
C TYR A 281 13.49 6.52 7.71
N GLN A 282 14.01 7.68 7.32
CA GLN A 282 15.38 8.11 7.61
C GLN A 282 15.42 9.61 7.91
N ALA A 283 16.18 9.99 8.93
CA ALA A 283 16.69 11.35 9.09
C ALA A 283 18.14 11.37 8.57
N LEU A 284 18.30 11.44 7.26
CA LEU A 284 19.60 11.27 6.59
C LEU A 284 20.52 12.44 6.93
N ARG A 285 21.71 12.14 7.45
CA ARG A 285 22.72 13.14 7.86
C ARG A 285 24.15 12.67 7.58
N ASP A 286 24.37 12.13 6.39
CA ASP A 286 25.67 11.68 5.91
C ASP A 286 26.61 12.87 5.55
N THR A 287 27.81 12.57 5.05
CA THR A 287 28.79 13.59 4.67
C THR A 287 28.28 14.54 3.58
N LEU A 288 27.51 14.03 2.61
CA LEU A 288 26.98 14.85 1.52
C LEU A 288 25.90 15.79 2.05
N VAL A 289 24.98 15.29 2.88
CA VAL A 289 23.93 16.11 3.50
C VAL A 289 24.55 17.19 4.40
N LYS A 290 25.52 16.83 5.25
CA LYS A 290 26.21 17.80 6.13
C LYS A 290 26.92 18.92 5.37
N ALA A 291 27.44 18.62 4.17
CA ALA A 291 28.06 19.62 3.30
C ALA A 291 27.05 20.45 2.48
N THR A 292 25.76 20.09 2.54
CA THR A 292 24.68 20.68 1.73
C THR A 292 23.78 21.60 2.57
N THR A 293 23.38 21.12 3.75
CA THR A 293 22.44 21.79 4.66
C THR A 293 22.85 21.54 6.12
N ASP A 294 22.33 22.33 7.05
CA ASP A 294 22.46 22.10 8.49
C ASP A 294 21.36 21.23 9.09
N HIS A 295 20.38 20.83 8.28
CA HIS A 295 19.29 19.93 8.65
C HIS A 295 19.57 18.48 8.19
N PRO A 296 18.97 17.47 8.83
CA PRO A 296 18.84 16.16 8.17
C PRO A 296 17.86 16.27 7.01
N VAL A 297 17.97 15.38 6.01
CA VAL A 297 16.89 15.19 5.03
C VAL A 297 15.97 14.11 5.55
N ILE A 298 14.70 14.46 5.79
CA ILE A 298 13.69 13.50 6.26
C ILE A 298 13.15 12.76 5.05
N ILE A 299 13.22 11.44 5.05
CA ILE A 299 12.86 10.59 3.91
C ILE A 299 11.92 9.49 4.39
N ALA A 300 10.89 9.19 3.62
CA ALA A 300 10.07 8.00 3.79
C ALA A 300 9.62 7.43 2.45
N ASN A 301 9.52 6.11 2.35
CA ASN A 301 8.82 5.47 1.25
C ASN A 301 7.33 5.42 1.55
N VAL A 302 6.52 5.55 0.50
CA VAL A 302 5.07 5.60 0.60
C VAL A 302 4.45 4.56 -0.32
N ASP A 303 3.49 3.81 0.21
CA ASP A 303 2.56 3.01 -0.58
C ASP A 303 1.13 3.53 -0.41
N ILE A 304 0.48 3.87 -1.53
CA ILE A 304 -0.94 4.21 -1.60
C ILE A 304 -1.67 3.04 -2.28
N PRO A 305 -2.49 2.26 -1.55
CA PRO A 305 -3.27 1.17 -2.15
C PRO A 305 -4.20 1.68 -3.25
N PRO A 306 -4.58 0.87 -4.25
CA PRO A 306 -5.50 1.32 -5.29
C PRO A 306 -6.86 1.74 -4.72
N ARG A 307 -7.44 2.83 -5.23
CA ARG A 307 -8.72 3.40 -4.77
C ARG A 307 -9.86 2.40 -4.86
N TRP A 308 -9.91 1.63 -5.95
CA TRP A 308 -10.91 0.59 -6.16
C TRP A 308 -10.80 -0.55 -5.12
N LEU A 309 -9.59 -0.80 -4.60
CA LEU A 309 -9.34 -1.76 -3.53
C LEU A 309 -9.77 -1.20 -2.17
N ARG A 310 -9.40 0.06 -1.86
CA ARG A 310 -9.87 0.77 -0.65
C ARG A 310 -11.41 0.83 -0.60
N ALA A 311 -12.06 1.12 -1.72
CA ALA A 311 -13.52 1.24 -1.83
C ALA A 311 -14.28 -0.06 -1.52
N ARG A 312 -13.65 -1.24 -1.62
CA ARG A 312 -14.30 -2.51 -1.24
C ARG A 312 -14.43 -2.69 0.26
N GLY A 313 -13.64 -1.97 1.05
CA GLY A 313 -13.73 -2.00 2.51
C GLY A 313 -13.47 -3.38 3.12
N ILE A 314 -12.57 -4.18 2.52
CA ILE A 314 -12.10 -5.41 3.14
C ILE A 314 -11.33 -5.04 4.42
N ARG A 315 -11.74 -5.63 5.55
CA ARG A 315 -11.14 -5.43 6.87
C ARG A 315 -10.62 -6.72 7.49
N HIS A 316 -10.95 -7.86 6.88
CA HIS A 316 -10.61 -9.18 7.38
C HIS A 316 -10.11 -10.05 6.23
N VAL A 317 -9.01 -10.78 6.45
CA VAL A 317 -8.53 -11.81 5.53
C VAL A 317 -8.35 -13.11 6.30
N VAL A 318 -8.97 -14.17 5.80
CA VAL A 318 -8.88 -15.52 6.36
C VAL A 318 -8.18 -16.42 5.35
N VAL A 319 -6.97 -16.87 5.69
CA VAL A 319 -6.24 -17.87 4.91
C VAL A 319 -6.49 -19.24 5.52
N ILE A 320 -7.04 -20.17 4.76
CA ILE A 320 -7.27 -21.56 5.14
C ILE A 320 -6.29 -22.45 4.38
N SER A 321 -5.24 -22.93 5.04
CA SER A 321 -4.30 -23.91 4.46
C SER A 321 -4.73 -25.33 4.81
N ILE A 322 -5.09 -26.13 3.81
CA ILE A 322 -5.53 -27.51 3.97
C ILE A 322 -4.43 -28.46 3.48
N ASP A 323 -3.56 -28.88 4.40
CA ASP A 323 -2.38 -29.65 4.02
C ASP A 323 -2.76 -31.05 3.53
N GLY A 324 -2.21 -31.45 2.37
CA GLY A 324 -2.54 -32.70 1.70
C GLY A 324 -3.78 -32.63 0.80
N LEU A 325 -4.37 -31.45 0.58
CA LEU A 325 -5.46 -31.25 -0.38
C LEU A 325 -4.97 -31.44 -1.82
N ARG A 326 -5.60 -32.38 -2.53
CA ARG A 326 -5.32 -32.63 -3.95
C ARG A 326 -6.14 -31.69 -4.84
N SER A 327 -5.46 -30.90 -5.69
CA SER A 327 -6.11 -30.08 -6.73
C SER A 327 -7.11 -30.86 -7.59
N ARG A 328 -6.79 -32.14 -7.91
CA ARG A 328 -7.67 -33.01 -8.72
C ARG A 328 -9.06 -33.21 -8.11
N LEU A 329 -9.24 -33.14 -6.79
CA LEU A 329 -10.56 -33.27 -6.16
C LEU A 329 -11.53 -32.14 -6.57
N LEU A 330 -10.97 -31.00 -6.97
CA LEU A 330 -11.68 -29.79 -7.35
C LEU A 330 -11.86 -29.63 -8.86
N SER A 331 -11.32 -30.56 -9.67
CA SER A 331 -11.53 -30.58 -11.11
C SER A 331 -12.99 -30.93 -11.45
N ALA A 332 -13.44 -30.54 -12.65
CA ALA A 332 -14.80 -30.81 -13.12
C ALA A 332 -15.12 -32.32 -13.08
N ASP A 333 -14.16 -33.16 -13.45
CA ASP A 333 -14.32 -34.62 -13.60
C ASP A 333 -14.38 -35.39 -12.26
N SER A 334 -14.08 -34.73 -11.14
CA SER A 334 -14.19 -35.34 -9.82
C SER A 334 -15.63 -35.29 -9.29
N SER A 335 -16.01 -36.16 -8.36
CA SER A 335 -17.35 -36.13 -7.76
C SER A 335 -17.58 -34.85 -6.94
N ALA A 336 -18.63 -34.08 -7.30
CA ALA A 336 -19.03 -32.88 -6.57
C ALA A 336 -19.43 -33.16 -5.12
N ALA A 337 -19.93 -34.37 -4.86
CA ALA A 337 -20.41 -34.78 -3.54
C ALA A 337 -19.29 -34.88 -2.48
N LEU A 338 -18.02 -34.97 -2.88
CA LEU A 338 -16.91 -35.04 -1.93
C LEU A 338 -16.53 -33.69 -1.33
N VAL A 339 -16.68 -32.61 -2.10
CA VAL A 339 -16.18 -31.27 -1.77
C VAL A 339 -17.14 -30.14 -2.20
N PRO A 340 -18.44 -30.19 -1.83
CA PRO A 340 -19.42 -29.20 -2.26
C PRO A 340 -19.07 -27.76 -1.84
N TYR A 341 -18.51 -27.54 -0.65
CA TYR A 341 -18.22 -26.18 -0.17
C TYR A 341 -17.01 -25.57 -0.89
N LEU A 342 -15.93 -26.32 -1.07
CA LEU A 342 -14.77 -25.88 -1.84
C LEU A 342 -15.14 -25.62 -3.32
N ARG A 343 -16.04 -26.42 -3.90
CA ARG A 343 -16.58 -26.14 -5.25
C ARG A 343 -17.43 -24.87 -5.28
N SER A 344 -18.22 -24.62 -4.24
CA SER A 344 -18.97 -23.36 -4.15
C SER A 344 -18.03 -22.15 -4.06
N ILE A 345 -16.89 -22.24 -3.35
CA ILE A 345 -15.88 -21.17 -3.32
C ILE A 345 -15.33 -20.95 -4.73
N ARG A 346 -14.95 -22.03 -5.42
CA ARG A 346 -14.45 -21.96 -6.81
C ARG A 346 -15.45 -21.35 -7.78
N ALA A 347 -16.73 -21.70 -7.68
CA ALA A 347 -17.77 -21.18 -8.57
C ALA A 347 -18.13 -19.71 -8.28
N LYS A 348 -18.08 -19.29 -7.01
CA LYS A 348 -18.48 -17.94 -6.57
C LYS A 348 -17.29 -17.00 -6.37
N GLY A 349 -16.10 -17.42 -6.77
CA GLY A 349 -14.86 -16.69 -6.56
C GLY A 349 -13.86 -16.98 -7.67
N ALA A 350 -12.60 -16.63 -7.46
CA ALA A 350 -11.53 -16.83 -8.41
C ALA A 350 -10.65 -18.01 -7.97
N SER A 351 -10.09 -18.77 -8.92
CA SER A 351 -9.29 -19.95 -8.59
C SER A 351 -8.24 -20.30 -9.62
N THR A 352 -7.23 -21.03 -9.16
CA THR A 352 -6.44 -21.93 -10.00
C THR A 352 -6.24 -23.25 -9.26
N LEU A 353 -6.26 -24.35 -10.00
CA LEU A 353 -5.92 -25.68 -9.48
C LEU A 353 -4.45 -26.04 -9.76
N ASN A 354 -3.72 -25.14 -10.41
CA ASN A 354 -2.34 -25.36 -10.85
C ASN A 354 -1.37 -24.31 -10.27
N ALA A 355 -1.60 -23.89 -9.03
CA ALA A 355 -0.60 -23.16 -8.26
C ALA A 355 0.50 -24.11 -7.78
N ARG A 356 1.56 -23.54 -7.20
CA ARG A 356 2.74 -24.26 -6.73
C ARG A 356 3.03 -23.95 -5.26
N THR A 357 3.44 -24.96 -4.50
CA THR A 357 4.23 -24.74 -3.27
C THR A 357 5.53 -24.02 -3.61
N ALA A 358 6.28 -23.56 -2.61
CA ALA A 358 7.68 -23.17 -2.79
C ALA A 358 8.43 -24.21 -3.64
N TYR A 359 9.28 -23.74 -4.56
CA TYR A 359 10.00 -24.61 -5.49
C TYR A 359 10.86 -25.65 -4.76
N GLU A 360 11.49 -25.24 -3.66
CA GLU A 360 12.53 -25.99 -2.95
C GLU A 360 11.98 -27.04 -1.99
N ARG A 361 10.77 -26.83 -1.46
CA ARG A 361 10.16 -27.72 -0.46
C ARG A 361 8.66 -27.85 -0.68
N VAL A 362 8.19 -29.08 -0.54
CA VAL A 362 6.79 -29.47 -0.81
C VAL A 362 6.06 -29.94 0.46
N THR A 363 6.64 -29.65 1.62
CA THR A 363 6.11 -30.01 2.94
C THR A 363 5.40 -28.81 3.58
N PRO A 364 4.45 -29.04 4.51
CA PRO A 364 3.62 -28.00 5.10
C PRO A 364 4.38 -26.84 5.75
N LEU A 365 5.32 -27.11 6.67
CA LEU A 365 5.93 -26.05 7.48
C LEU A 365 6.71 -25.01 6.65
N PRO A 366 7.62 -25.37 5.73
CA PRO A 366 8.29 -24.40 4.87
C PRO A 366 7.29 -23.57 4.06
N ASN A 367 6.24 -24.21 3.56
CA ASN A 367 5.22 -23.53 2.77
C ASN A 367 4.34 -22.59 3.60
N ALA A 368 4.06 -22.90 4.86
CA ALA A 368 3.39 -21.98 5.77
C ALA A 368 4.23 -20.70 5.94
N PHE A 369 5.55 -20.82 6.11
CA PHE A 369 6.45 -19.66 6.11
C PHE A 369 6.43 -18.92 4.78
N THR A 370 6.49 -19.60 3.63
CA THR A 370 6.36 -18.95 2.31
C THR A 370 5.04 -18.17 2.15
N VAL A 371 3.92 -18.75 2.57
CA VAL A 371 2.57 -18.12 2.53
C VAL A 371 2.47 -16.91 3.45
N LEU A 372 3.23 -16.87 4.55
CA LEU A 372 3.21 -15.77 5.51
C LEU A 372 4.25 -14.69 5.24
N THR A 373 5.29 -14.98 4.44
CA THR A 373 6.46 -14.09 4.27
C THR A 373 6.69 -13.63 2.82
N ALA A 374 5.93 -14.16 1.85
CA ALA A 374 6.18 -13.93 0.41
C ALA A 374 7.63 -14.26 -0.02
N ARG A 375 8.25 -15.25 0.62
CA ARG A 375 9.65 -15.62 0.38
C ARG A 375 9.80 -17.08 -0.06
N PRO A 376 10.78 -17.37 -0.92
CA PRO A 376 11.23 -18.73 -1.18
C PRO A 376 11.87 -19.33 0.08
N VAL A 377 12.26 -20.60 0.02
CA VAL A 377 12.94 -21.26 1.15
C VAL A 377 14.43 -20.92 1.16
N HIS A 378 15.07 -20.89 -0.01
CA HIS A 378 16.52 -20.76 -0.15
C HIS A 378 17.01 -19.34 0.17
N VAL A 379 17.83 -19.19 1.22
CA VAL A 379 18.31 -17.88 1.72
C VAL A 379 19.02 -17.03 0.65
N PRO A 380 19.92 -17.58 -0.19
CA PRO A 380 20.54 -16.82 -1.28
C PRO A 380 19.55 -16.24 -2.31
N TRP A 381 18.31 -16.72 -2.36
CA TRP A 381 17.24 -16.17 -3.19
C TRP A 381 16.35 -15.16 -2.44
N GLY A 382 16.82 -14.66 -1.28
CA GLY A 382 16.03 -13.83 -0.36
C GLY A 382 15.07 -14.65 0.52
N GLY A 383 15.28 -15.96 0.58
CA GLY A 383 14.39 -16.90 1.24
C GLY A 383 14.43 -16.86 2.76
N HIS A 384 13.50 -17.60 3.36
CA HIS A 384 13.23 -17.62 4.79
C HIS A 384 14.04 -18.73 5.53
N GLY A 385 14.73 -19.62 4.83
CA GLY A 385 15.69 -20.58 5.40
C GLY A 385 15.12 -21.83 6.06
N ILE A 386 13.84 -21.84 6.45
CA ILE A 386 13.19 -23.01 7.05
C ILE A 386 12.92 -24.08 5.99
N SER A 387 13.68 -25.17 6.02
CA SER A 387 13.61 -26.21 5.00
C SER A 387 13.17 -27.60 5.51
N THR A 388 12.91 -27.72 6.82
CA THR A 388 12.50 -28.97 7.49
C THR A 388 10.99 -29.10 7.55
N ALA A 389 10.49 -30.35 7.54
CA ALA A 389 9.05 -30.61 7.70
C ALA A 389 8.55 -30.47 9.14
N THR A 390 9.46 -30.65 10.11
CA THR A 390 9.19 -30.52 11.55
C THR A 390 9.73 -29.20 12.07
N ASP A 391 9.26 -28.81 13.25
CA ASP A 391 9.80 -27.68 14.00
C ASP A 391 11.33 -27.86 14.20
N PRO A 392 12.17 -26.94 13.69
CA PRO A 392 13.62 -27.03 13.81
C PRO A 392 14.17 -26.56 15.17
N GLY A 393 13.33 -26.11 16.09
CA GLY A 393 13.75 -25.59 17.41
C GLY A 393 14.44 -24.21 17.37
N THR A 394 14.69 -23.64 16.19
CA THR A 394 15.26 -22.30 15.99
C THR A 394 14.20 -21.29 15.53
N THR A 395 14.53 -20.00 15.50
CA THR A 395 13.65 -18.98 14.93
C THR A 395 13.84 -18.88 13.42
N LEU A 396 12.80 -18.39 12.75
CA LEU A 396 12.87 -18.02 11.34
C LEU A 396 14.00 -17.00 11.08
N HIS A 397 14.18 -16.06 12.00
CA HIS A 397 15.15 -14.97 11.87
C HIS A 397 16.59 -15.47 11.89
N ALA A 398 16.89 -16.41 12.81
CA ALA A 398 18.19 -17.06 12.86
C ALA A 398 18.47 -17.86 11.59
N ALA A 399 17.48 -18.61 11.09
CA ALA A 399 17.62 -19.37 9.84
C ALA A 399 17.88 -18.48 8.62
N ALA A 400 17.32 -17.26 8.59
CA ALA A 400 17.49 -16.30 7.51
C ALA A 400 18.72 -15.38 7.69
N GLY A 401 19.38 -15.38 8.85
CA GLY A 401 20.46 -14.46 9.21
C GLY A 401 20.01 -13.00 9.39
N GLN A 402 18.70 -12.74 9.47
CA GLN A 402 18.12 -11.41 9.60
C GLN A 402 16.68 -11.51 10.11
N TYR A 403 16.12 -10.41 10.60
CA TYR A 403 14.68 -10.35 10.87
C TYR A 403 13.87 -10.55 9.57
N VAL A 404 12.78 -11.31 9.65
CA VAL A 404 11.90 -11.63 8.52
C VAL A 404 10.47 -11.27 8.90
N SER A 405 9.98 -10.15 8.35
CA SER A 405 8.60 -9.73 8.51
C SER A 405 7.64 -10.69 7.83
N SER A 406 6.46 -10.83 8.45
CA SER A 406 5.32 -11.59 7.97
C SER A 406 4.08 -10.72 7.83
N VAL A 407 3.01 -11.31 7.29
CA VAL A 407 1.68 -10.67 7.30
C VAL A 407 1.25 -10.30 8.73
N PHE A 408 1.64 -11.10 9.73
CA PHE A 408 1.35 -10.79 11.13
C PHE A 408 1.99 -9.47 11.56
N ASP A 409 3.28 -9.25 11.26
CA ASP A 409 3.95 -7.98 11.52
C ASP A 409 3.21 -6.81 10.88
N MET A 410 3.00 -6.88 9.57
CA MET A 410 2.47 -5.72 8.82
C MET A 410 1.05 -5.34 9.27
N VAL A 411 0.24 -6.31 9.69
CA VAL A 411 -1.10 -6.09 10.23
C VAL A 411 -1.04 -5.61 11.68
N HIS A 412 -0.22 -6.26 12.52
CA HIS A 412 -0.09 -5.92 13.93
C HIS A 412 0.50 -4.52 14.15
N ASN A 413 1.49 -4.13 13.35
CA ASN A 413 2.10 -2.80 13.41
C ASN A 413 1.12 -1.65 13.05
N ARG A 414 -0.11 -1.97 12.64
CA ARG A 414 -1.23 -1.02 12.43
C ARG A 414 -2.23 -1.04 13.59
N GLY A 415 -1.89 -1.64 14.72
CA GLY A 415 -2.80 -1.88 15.85
C GLY A 415 -3.93 -2.86 15.56
N LEU A 416 -3.83 -3.64 14.48
CA LEU A 416 -4.87 -4.58 14.07
C LEU A 416 -4.60 -5.97 14.62
N ARG A 417 -5.67 -6.65 15.03
CA ARG A 417 -5.61 -8.02 15.56
C ARG A 417 -5.19 -9.02 14.48
N THR A 418 -4.41 -10.01 14.90
CA THR A 418 -3.97 -11.15 14.08
C THR A 418 -4.26 -12.46 14.81
N SER A 419 -4.46 -13.55 14.07
CA SER A 419 -4.63 -14.86 14.69
C SER A 419 -4.03 -16.05 13.93
N LEU A 420 -3.49 -17.00 14.69
CA LEU A 420 -2.91 -18.26 14.23
C LEU A 420 -3.70 -19.44 14.82
N TYR A 421 -4.27 -20.25 13.95
CA TYR A 421 -5.04 -21.43 14.29
C TYR A 421 -4.45 -22.63 13.56
N SER A 422 -3.93 -23.63 14.27
CA SER A 422 -3.32 -24.79 13.62
C SER A 422 -3.57 -26.11 14.33
N SER A 423 -3.76 -27.17 13.54
CA SER A 423 -3.76 -28.57 13.98
C SER A 423 -2.45 -29.32 13.65
N ASP A 424 -1.41 -28.58 13.23
CA ASP A 424 -0.06 -29.07 12.96
C ASP A 424 0.84 -28.82 14.18
N PRO A 425 1.44 -29.85 14.80
CA PRO A 425 2.44 -29.65 15.87
C PRO A 425 3.58 -28.72 15.48
N ALA A 426 3.97 -28.71 14.20
CA ALA A 426 5.06 -27.89 13.69
C ALA A 426 4.74 -26.39 13.68
N ALA A 427 3.46 -26.00 13.79
CA ALA A 427 3.04 -24.60 13.87
C ALA A 427 3.56 -23.86 15.12
N THR A 428 4.12 -24.59 16.08
CA THR A 428 4.91 -24.02 17.19
C THR A 428 6.05 -23.13 16.66
N ALA A 429 6.65 -23.48 15.52
CA ALA A 429 7.70 -22.67 14.90
C ALA A 429 7.18 -21.33 14.34
N LEU A 430 5.91 -21.28 13.90
CA LEU A 430 5.28 -20.04 13.42
C LEU A 430 5.04 -19.08 14.58
N ASP A 431 4.44 -19.59 15.66
CA ASP A 431 4.20 -18.85 16.90
C ASP A 431 5.51 -18.34 17.51
N ARG A 432 6.54 -19.22 17.60
CA ARG A 432 7.87 -18.85 18.11
C ARG A 432 8.54 -17.77 17.26
N ALA A 433 8.33 -17.74 15.94
CA ALA A 433 8.98 -16.77 15.07
C ALA A 433 8.56 -15.33 15.39
N TRP A 434 7.29 -15.09 15.70
CA TRP A 434 6.75 -13.74 15.90
C TRP A 434 6.10 -13.53 17.27
N SER A 435 6.57 -14.25 18.28
CA SER A 435 6.12 -14.10 19.68
C SER A 435 6.72 -12.86 20.35
N ALA A 436 6.25 -12.54 21.56
CA ALA A 436 6.80 -11.46 22.39
C ALA A 436 8.35 -11.49 22.55
N ALA A 437 8.98 -12.66 22.48
CA ALA A 437 10.42 -12.82 22.64
C ALA A 437 11.22 -12.64 21.35
N ASN A 438 10.63 -12.91 20.18
CA ASN A 438 11.36 -12.99 18.91
C ASN A 438 10.83 -12.05 17.83
N GLY A 439 9.61 -11.54 17.98
CA GLY A 439 9.03 -10.57 17.06
C GLY A 439 9.70 -9.20 17.16
N GLY A 440 9.64 -8.47 16.06
CA GLY A 440 10.31 -7.20 15.88
C GLY A 440 9.56 -6.06 16.56
N GLY A 441 10.24 -4.93 16.77
CA GLY A 441 9.55 -3.69 17.14
C GLY A 441 8.60 -3.21 16.03
N ASP A 442 7.60 -2.43 16.40
CA ASP A 442 6.78 -1.72 15.43
C ASP A 442 7.56 -0.56 14.86
N ASN A 443 8.19 -0.80 13.71
CA ASN A 443 8.98 0.21 13.02
C ASN A 443 8.10 1.22 12.28
N TYR A 444 6.77 1.20 12.43
CA TYR A 444 5.81 2.08 11.78
C TYR A 444 4.61 2.29 12.73
N GLY A 445 4.11 3.53 12.87
CA GLY A 445 2.92 3.80 13.69
C GLY A 445 3.10 3.55 15.19
N ARG A 446 2.00 3.17 15.86
CA ARG A 446 1.98 2.83 17.29
C ARG A 446 2.85 1.59 17.57
N ASN A 447 3.57 1.62 18.70
CA ASN A 447 4.20 0.41 19.23
C ASN A 447 3.18 -0.40 20.03
N ASP A 448 2.62 -1.42 19.40
CA ASP A 448 1.73 -2.44 19.94
C ASP A 448 2.49 -3.66 20.51
N GLY A 449 3.81 -3.64 20.39
CA GLY A 449 4.71 -4.59 21.02
C GLY A 449 5.21 -5.70 20.08
N PRO A 450 6.19 -6.50 20.54
CA PRO A 450 6.84 -7.51 19.71
C PRO A 450 5.98 -8.75 19.43
N ASP A 451 4.91 -9.00 20.20
CA ASP A 451 4.05 -10.16 19.99
C ASP A 451 3.07 -9.94 18.83
N LYS A 452 3.43 -10.42 17.63
CA LYS A 452 2.69 -10.10 16.41
C LYS A 452 1.44 -10.95 16.22
N ILE A 453 1.19 -11.93 17.07
CA ILE A 453 0.06 -12.85 16.96
C ILE A 453 -0.86 -12.68 18.18
N THR A 454 -1.95 -11.96 18.01
CA THR A 454 -2.84 -11.63 19.13
C THR A 454 -3.55 -12.85 19.73
N THR A 455 -3.90 -13.82 18.88
CA THR A 455 -4.56 -15.08 19.31
C THR A 455 -3.83 -16.26 18.69
N THR A 456 -3.32 -17.17 19.52
CA THR A 456 -2.75 -18.45 19.07
C THR A 456 -3.57 -19.63 19.60
N VAL A 457 -3.99 -20.51 18.70
CA VAL A 457 -4.59 -21.80 19.01
C VAL A 457 -3.83 -22.88 18.26
N ARG A 458 -3.10 -23.73 18.99
CA ARG A 458 -2.37 -24.87 18.44
C ARG A 458 -2.84 -26.13 19.13
N THR A 459 -3.60 -26.95 18.41
CA THR A 459 -3.98 -28.28 18.90
C THR A 459 -3.07 -29.28 18.22
N ALA A 460 -2.48 -30.22 18.96
CA ALA A 460 -1.51 -31.13 18.34
C ALA A 460 -2.10 -31.94 17.15
N THR A 461 -3.42 -32.15 17.08
CA THR A 461 -4.00 -33.00 16.02
C THR A 461 -5.47 -32.76 15.62
N SER A 462 -6.21 -31.80 16.19
CA SER A 462 -7.68 -31.73 16.01
C SER A 462 -8.16 -30.54 15.16
N ASP A 463 -8.35 -30.78 13.86
CA ASP A 463 -8.99 -29.82 12.93
C ASP A 463 -10.36 -29.35 13.46
N ALA A 464 -11.15 -30.26 14.07
CA ALA A 464 -12.47 -29.94 14.61
C ALA A 464 -12.40 -28.89 15.73
N THR A 465 -11.43 -29.02 16.64
CA THR A 465 -11.24 -28.07 17.74
C THR A 465 -10.75 -26.73 17.21
N VAL A 466 -9.78 -26.75 16.28
CA VAL A 466 -9.28 -25.55 15.62
C VAL A 466 -10.42 -24.75 14.98
N VAL A 467 -11.26 -25.42 14.19
CA VAL A 467 -12.37 -24.78 13.47
C VAL A 467 -13.44 -24.26 14.43
N ARG A 468 -13.76 -25.02 15.49
CA ARG A 468 -14.72 -24.58 16.51
C ARG A 468 -14.24 -23.30 17.20
N GLN A 469 -12.98 -23.25 17.63
CA GLN A 469 -12.42 -22.09 18.31
C GLN A 469 -12.26 -20.89 17.37
N PHE A 470 -11.87 -21.12 16.11
CA PHE A 470 -11.78 -20.04 15.12
C PHE A 470 -13.15 -19.41 14.82
N ARG A 471 -14.20 -20.23 14.67
CA ARG A 471 -15.57 -19.72 14.48
C ARG A 471 -16.06 -18.89 15.68
N ALA A 472 -15.65 -19.25 16.90
CA ALA A 472 -15.94 -18.43 18.08
C ALA A 472 -15.25 -17.06 18.01
N GLU A 473 -13.99 -16.99 17.55
CA GLU A 473 -13.31 -15.70 17.35
C GLU A 473 -14.03 -14.84 16.28
N LEU A 474 -14.43 -15.44 15.15
CA LEU A 474 -15.13 -14.73 14.07
C LEU A 474 -16.41 -14.01 14.51
N THR A 475 -17.08 -14.53 15.55
CA THR A 475 -18.35 -13.97 16.07
C THR A 475 -18.16 -12.98 17.21
N THR A 476 -17.00 -12.99 17.87
CA THR A 476 -16.76 -12.21 19.08
C THR A 476 -15.74 -11.10 18.88
N ARG A 477 -14.56 -11.43 18.33
CA ARG A 477 -13.41 -10.52 18.18
C ARG A 477 -12.60 -10.83 16.92
N PRO A 478 -13.20 -10.75 15.72
CA PRO A 478 -12.56 -11.15 14.47
C PRO A 478 -11.25 -10.39 14.26
N ALA A 479 -10.18 -11.11 13.93
CA ALA A 479 -8.89 -10.53 13.57
C ALA A 479 -8.93 -9.92 12.16
N ALA A 480 -8.08 -8.92 11.89
CA ALA A 480 -7.90 -8.39 10.55
C ALA A 480 -7.20 -9.40 9.63
N PHE A 481 -6.32 -10.24 10.18
CA PHE A 481 -5.71 -11.36 9.46
C PHE A 481 -5.72 -12.63 10.32
N SER A 482 -6.19 -13.73 9.73
CA SER A 482 -6.19 -15.06 10.35
C SER A 482 -5.57 -16.09 9.44
N TYR A 483 -4.62 -16.88 9.96
CA TYR A 483 -4.07 -18.06 9.31
C TYR A 483 -4.59 -19.32 10.00
N VAL A 484 -5.37 -20.12 9.28
CA VAL A 484 -6.00 -21.36 9.75
C VAL A 484 -5.41 -22.55 9.00
N GLN A 485 -4.63 -23.38 9.69
CA GLN A 485 -3.97 -24.55 9.12
C GLN A 485 -4.63 -25.85 9.59
N LEU A 486 -5.09 -26.66 8.64
CA LEU A 486 -5.75 -27.94 8.85
C LEU A 486 -4.86 -29.07 8.31
N ALA A 487 -4.14 -29.74 9.21
CA ALA A 487 -3.10 -30.71 8.87
C ALA A 487 -3.54 -32.19 8.98
N ASN A 488 -4.78 -32.47 9.39
CA ASN A 488 -5.21 -33.87 9.53
C ASN A 488 -5.22 -34.62 8.18
N LEU A 489 -5.56 -33.92 7.10
CA LEU A 489 -5.70 -34.54 5.78
C LEU A 489 -4.38 -35.11 5.25
N THR A 490 -3.26 -34.38 5.40
CA THR A 490 -1.93 -34.89 5.02
C THR A 490 -1.50 -36.08 5.88
N ARG A 491 -1.76 -36.08 7.19
CA ARG A 491 -1.48 -37.22 8.08
C ARG A 491 -2.26 -38.47 7.69
N VAL A 492 -3.56 -38.32 7.46
CA VAL A 492 -4.43 -39.43 7.01
C VAL A 492 -3.97 -39.95 5.66
N GLY A 493 -3.66 -39.05 4.71
CA GLY A 493 -3.17 -39.42 3.39
C GLY A 493 -1.84 -40.14 3.41
N ALA A 494 -0.91 -39.72 4.27
CA ALA A 494 0.39 -40.38 4.45
C ALA A 494 0.25 -41.78 5.09
N LYS A 495 -0.64 -41.93 6.07
CA LYS A 495 -0.84 -43.20 6.79
C LYS A 495 -1.66 -44.23 6.01
N TYR A 496 -2.72 -43.79 5.33
CA TYR A 496 -3.70 -44.70 4.71
C TYR A 496 -3.71 -44.61 3.17
N GLY A 497 -2.96 -43.68 2.57
CA GLY A 497 -2.95 -43.41 1.14
C GLY A 497 -3.96 -42.34 0.73
N PHE A 498 -3.54 -41.44 -0.16
CA PHE A 498 -4.30 -40.27 -0.65
C PHE A 498 -5.47 -40.59 -1.61
N SER A 499 -5.77 -41.87 -1.81
CA SER A 499 -6.92 -42.37 -2.56
C SER A 499 -7.84 -43.28 -1.73
N SER A 500 -7.46 -43.58 -0.48
CA SER A 500 -8.21 -44.47 0.40
C SER A 500 -9.56 -43.88 0.80
N ASP A 501 -10.49 -44.74 1.18
CA ASP A 501 -11.79 -44.28 1.69
C ASP A 501 -11.67 -43.54 3.02
N THR A 502 -10.64 -43.85 3.81
CA THR A 502 -10.28 -43.07 5.02
C THR A 502 -9.87 -41.65 4.64
N TYR A 503 -9.04 -41.47 3.61
CA TYR A 503 -8.71 -40.15 3.09
C TYR A 503 -9.94 -39.42 2.54
N LYS A 504 -10.80 -40.09 1.75
CA LYS A 504 -12.05 -39.48 1.24
C LYS A 504 -13.01 -39.05 2.37
N ARG A 505 -13.09 -39.80 3.46
CA ARG A 505 -13.84 -39.39 4.67
C ARG A 505 -13.23 -38.13 5.30
N ALA A 506 -11.91 -38.08 5.44
CA ALA A 506 -11.22 -36.89 5.96
C ALA A 506 -11.43 -35.67 5.05
N VAL A 507 -11.43 -35.84 3.72
CA VAL A 507 -11.77 -34.77 2.76
C VAL A 507 -13.17 -34.21 3.04
N ARG A 508 -14.19 -35.07 3.22
CA ARG A 508 -15.56 -34.62 3.53
C ARG A 508 -15.64 -33.85 4.85
N SER A 509 -14.92 -34.30 5.88
CA SER A 509 -14.84 -33.58 7.16
C SER A 509 -14.26 -32.19 6.99
N VAL A 510 -13.14 -32.06 6.26
CA VAL A 510 -12.49 -30.76 6.03
C VAL A 510 -13.36 -29.84 5.17
N ASP A 511 -13.99 -30.34 4.12
CA ASP A 511 -14.92 -29.53 3.31
C ASP A 511 -16.08 -28.99 4.14
N SER A 512 -16.63 -29.81 5.05
CA SER A 512 -17.66 -29.37 6.01
C SER A 512 -17.16 -28.27 6.95
N TYR A 513 -15.91 -28.36 7.42
CA TYR A 513 -15.29 -27.30 8.23
C TYR A 513 -15.16 -25.98 7.47
N VAL A 514 -14.74 -26.04 6.20
CA VAL A 514 -14.70 -24.86 5.32
C VAL A 514 -16.10 -24.26 5.17
N GLY A 515 -17.10 -25.10 4.90
CA GLY A 515 -18.50 -24.69 4.84
C GLY A 515 -18.97 -23.97 6.10
N ALA A 516 -18.63 -24.51 7.28
CA ALA A 516 -18.97 -23.92 8.57
C ALA A 516 -18.30 -22.55 8.80
N ILE A 517 -17.04 -22.38 8.37
CA ILE A 517 -16.34 -21.08 8.44
C ILE A 517 -17.03 -20.06 7.53
N ILE A 518 -17.29 -20.40 6.26
CA ILE A 518 -17.98 -19.52 5.31
C ILE A 518 -19.38 -19.15 5.80
N ALA A 519 -20.13 -20.10 6.34
CA ALA A 519 -21.46 -19.85 6.92
C ALA A 519 -21.37 -18.88 8.10
N THR A 520 -20.37 -19.04 8.97
CA THR A 520 -20.15 -18.14 10.11
C THR A 520 -19.83 -16.73 9.65
N ILE A 521 -18.94 -16.56 8.66
CA ILE A 521 -18.62 -15.24 8.08
C ILE A 521 -19.89 -14.56 7.55
N LYS A 522 -20.69 -15.29 6.75
CA LYS A 522 -21.94 -14.75 6.17
C LYS A 522 -22.98 -14.38 7.23
N ALA A 523 -23.05 -15.15 8.31
CA ALA A 523 -24.01 -14.93 9.38
C ALA A 523 -23.60 -13.80 10.34
N THR A 524 -22.35 -13.32 10.28
CA THR A 524 -21.83 -12.25 11.15
C THR A 524 -21.83 -10.91 10.41
N PRO A 525 -22.79 -9.99 10.66
CA PRO A 525 -22.95 -8.77 9.87
C PRO A 525 -21.72 -7.87 9.84
N ALA A 526 -20.94 -7.83 10.94
CA ALA A 526 -19.73 -7.02 11.04
C ALA A 526 -18.65 -7.39 10.01
N ILE A 527 -18.64 -8.65 9.52
CA ILE A 527 -17.58 -9.18 8.65
C ILE A 527 -18.09 -9.74 7.30
N ALA A 528 -19.40 -10.03 7.17
CA ALA A 528 -19.97 -10.74 6.01
C ALA A 528 -19.57 -10.19 4.64
N ASN A 529 -19.52 -8.86 4.47
CA ASN A 529 -19.12 -8.18 3.22
C ASN A 529 -17.74 -7.51 3.30
N ARG A 530 -16.98 -7.80 4.36
CA ARG A 530 -15.67 -7.20 4.65
C ARG A 530 -14.56 -8.25 4.79
N THR A 531 -14.86 -9.52 4.49
CA THR A 531 -13.90 -10.62 4.57
C THR A 531 -13.51 -11.13 3.19
N LEU A 532 -12.20 -11.26 2.97
CA LEU A 532 -11.62 -12.06 1.90
C LEU A 532 -11.20 -13.42 2.47
N VAL A 533 -11.61 -14.51 1.84
CA VAL A 533 -11.20 -15.87 2.18
C VAL A 533 -10.31 -16.42 1.09
N VAL A 534 -9.15 -16.94 1.48
CA VAL A 534 -8.21 -17.60 0.58
C VAL A 534 -8.00 -19.03 1.06
N VAL A 535 -8.31 -20.01 0.22
CA VAL A 535 -8.05 -21.43 0.49
C VAL A 535 -6.85 -21.88 -0.32
N THR A 536 -5.89 -22.52 0.34
CA THR A 536 -4.67 -23.05 -0.28
C THR A 536 -4.24 -24.36 0.39
N SER A 537 -3.04 -24.83 0.07
CA SER A 537 -2.38 -25.92 0.79
C SER A 537 -0.87 -25.68 0.89
N GLY A 538 -0.27 -26.10 2.01
CA GLY A 538 1.18 -26.18 2.17
C GLY A 538 1.79 -27.45 1.56
N SER A 539 0.98 -28.41 1.13
CA SER A 539 1.43 -29.62 0.42
C SER A 539 0.32 -30.26 -0.41
N GLY A 540 0.66 -30.77 -1.59
CA GLY A 540 -0.23 -31.63 -2.35
C GLY A 540 -0.42 -33.01 -1.67
N GLY A 541 -1.28 -33.84 -2.23
CA GLY A 541 -1.54 -35.18 -1.68
C GLY A 541 -0.83 -36.28 -2.46
N SER A 542 0.35 -36.72 -2.03
CA SER A 542 1.04 -37.86 -2.64
C SER A 542 2.17 -38.38 -1.74
N THR A 543 2.45 -39.68 -1.80
CA THR A 543 3.60 -40.33 -1.17
C THR A 543 4.85 -40.34 -2.06
N GLY A 544 4.77 -39.78 -3.28
CA GLY A 544 5.90 -39.73 -4.22
C GLY A 544 7.09 -38.88 -3.75
N THR A 545 8.12 -38.75 -4.59
CA THR A 545 9.27 -37.88 -4.31
C THR A 545 8.90 -36.40 -4.36
N GLU A 546 9.74 -35.50 -3.85
CA GLU A 546 9.51 -34.05 -3.94
C GLU A 546 9.36 -33.51 -5.37
N ALA A 547 9.83 -34.26 -6.38
CA ALA A 547 9.64 -33.96 -7.80
C ALA A 547 8.29 -34.39 -8.36
N SER A 548 7.46 -35.09 -7.59
CA SER A 548 6.11 -35.48 -7.99
C SER A 548 5.18 -34.27 -8.06
N LEU A 549 4.60 -34.02 -9.24
CA LEU A 549 3.62 -32.94 -9.46
C LEU A 549 2.52 -32.92 -8.39
N LEU A 550 2.03 -34.10 -8.00
CA LEU A 550 0.95 -34.23 -7.01
C LEU A 550 1.34 -33.79 -5.59
N ARG A 551 2.62 -33.50 -5.32
CA ARG A 551 3.10 -32.99 -4.02
C ARG A 551 3.25 -31.48 -3.98
N TYR A 552 3.51 -30.84 -5.12
CA TYR A 552 3.72 -29.39 -5.18
C TYR A 552 2.63 -28.65 -5.95
N GLN A 553 1.78 -29.35 -6.70
CA GLN A 553 0.57 -28.77 -7.29
C GLN A 553 -0.48 -28.62 -6.20
N VAL A 554 -0.86 -27.38 -5.93
CA VAL A 554 -1.84 -27.02 -4.90
C VAL A 554 -2.94 -26.12 -5.50
N PRO A 555 -4.15 -26.15 -4.94
CA PRO A 555 -5.17 -25.19 -5.32
C PRO A 555 -4.91 -23.84 -4.65
N VAL A 556 -5.31 -22.76 -5.32
CA VAL A 556 -5.55 -21.46 -4.69
C VAL A 556 -6.96 -21.05 -5.08
N LEU A 557 -7.85 -20.92 -4.10
CA LEU A 557 -9.22 -20.48 -4.26
C LEU A 557 -9.42 -19.19 -3.46
N VAL A 558 -10.11 -18.22 -4.03
CA VAL A 558 -10.34 -16.92 -3.39
C VAL A 558 -11.82 -16.58 -3.48
N TRP A 559 -12.42 -16.18 -2.37
CA TRP A 559 -13.83 -15.80 -2.27
C TRP A 559 -13.99 -14.61 -1.35
N GLY A 560 -14.91 -13.71 -1.67
CA GLY A 560 -15.18 -12.51 -0.87
C GLY A 560 -15.82 -11.42 -1.71
N ASN A 561 -16.08 -10.28 -1.07
CA ASN A 561 -16.71 -9.13 -1.73
C ASN A 561 -15.90 -8.66 -2.94
N GLY A 562 -16.54 -8.57 -4.11
CA GLY A 562 -15.95 -8.08 -5.36
C GLY A 562 -15.00 -9.03 -6.09
N VAL A 563 -14.66 -10.20 -5.52
CA VAL A 563 -13.84 -11.21 -6.20
C VAL A 563 -14.58 -11.70 -7.46
N GLN A 564 -13.87 -11.86 -8.57
CA GLN A 564 -14.48 -12.31 -9.82
C GLN A 564 -15.02 -13.74 -9.70
N ALA A 565 -16.34 -13.91 -9.76
CA ALA A 565 -16.97 -15.22 -9.72
C ALA A 565 -16.57 -16.06 -10.95
N GLY A 566 -16.14 -17.30 -10.72
CA GLY A 566 -15.65 -18.20 -11.76
C GLY A 566 -14.32 -17.77 -12.39
N GLY A 567 -13.61 -16.78 -11.83
CA GLY A 567 -12.38 -16.25 -12.41
C GLY A 567 -11.24 -17.27 -12.44
N ASP A 568 -10.51 -17.35 -13.56
CA ASP A 568 -9.24 -18.09 -13.64
C ASP A 568 -8.09 -17.16 -13.24
N LEU A 569 -7.40 -17.50 -12.14
CA LEU A 569 -6.31 -16.68 -11.61
C LEU A 569 -5.14 -16.53 -12.58
N TYR A 570 -4.90 -17.44 -13.51
CA TYR A 570 -3.88 -17.23 -14.54
C TYR A 570 -4.35 -16.26 -15.63
N ALA A 571 -5.63 -16.33 -16.04
CA ALA A 571 -6.18 -15.41 -17.03
C ALA A 571 -6.24 -13.96 -16.49
N MET A 572 -6.53 -13.81 -15.20
CA MET A 572 -6.58 -12.51 -14.52
C MET A 572 -5.19 -11.91 -14.25
N ASN A 573 -4.13 -12.71 -14.30
CA ASN A 573 -2.78 -12.31 -13.94
C ASN A 573 -1.77 -12.74 -15.02
N PRO A 574 -1.77 -12.09 -16.20
CA PRO A 574 -0.96 -12.50 -17.34
C PRO A 574 0.55 -12.41 -17.11
N SER A 575 1.01 -11.72 -16.05
CA SER A 575 2.40 -11.75 -15.61
C SER A 575 2.83 -13.13 -15.06
N TRP A 576 1.88 -14.00 -14.73
CA TRP A 576 2.12 -15.37 -14.30
C TRP A 576 1.70 -16.35 -15.40
N THR A 577 2.46 -17.44 -15.53
CA THR A 577 2.24 -18.44 -16.59
C THR A 577 1.81 -19.76 -15.98
N ASN A 578 0.71 -20.32 -16.49
CA ASN A 578 0.25 -21.64 -16.09
C ASN A 578 1.32 -22.70 -16.45
N PRO A 579 1.92 -23.39 -15.47
CA PRO A 579 3.07 -24.25 -15.72
C PRO A 579 2.69 -25.60 -16.35
N GLY A 580 1.41 -25.94 -16.51
CA GLY A 580 1.00 -27.30 -16.87
C GLY A 580 1.56 -28.31 -15.87
N ALA A 581 2.32 -29.30 -16.35
CA ALA A 581 3.05 -30.27 -15.53
C ALA A 581 4.50 -29.84 -15.23
N ALA A 582 4.99 -28.75 -15.81
CA ALA A 582 6.36 -28.31 -15.62
C ALA A 582 6.61 -27.84 -14.18
N ARG A 583 7.82 -28.10 -13.69
CA ARG A 583 8.33 -27.57 -12.42
C ARG A 583 9.22 -26.37 -12.73
N ARG A 584 8.69 -25.17 -12.53
CA ARG A 584 9.38 -23.89 -12.80
C ARG A 584 9.80 -23.23 -11.49
N ALA A 585 11.01 -22.68 -11.46
CA ALA A 585 11.56 -21.95 -10.33
C ALA A 585 11.18 -20.45 -10.39
N TYR A 586 11.99 -19.59 -9.79
CA TYR A 586 11.74 -18.14 -9.66
C TYR A 586 12.36 -17.28 -10.78
N THR A 587 12.82 -17.87 -11.88
CA THR A 587 13.38 -17.14 -13.04
C THR A 587 12.49 -17.27 -14.27
N GLY A 588 12.40 -16.21 -15.07
CA GLY A 588 11.57 -16.17 -16.28
C GLY A 588 10.07 -16.23 -16.01
N ALA A 589 9.33 -16.94 -16.88
CA ALA A 589 7.90 -17.15 -16.75
C ALA A 589 7.56 -18.01 -15.51
N GLN A 590 7.09 -17.37 -14.45
CA GLN A 590 6.82 -18.01 -13.18
C GLN A 590 5.36 -18.49 -13.05
N PRO A 591 5.13 -19.62 -12.38
CA PRO A 591 3.78 -20.02 -11.97
C PRO A 591 3.28 -19.16 -10.80
N ILE A 592 1.98 -19.26 -10.52
CA ILE A 592 1.44 -18.75 -9.25
C ILE A 592 1.95 -19.66 -8.12
N PHE A 593 2.87 -19.15 -7.31
CA PHE A 593 3.28 -19.78 -6.05
C PHE A 593 2.28 -19.43 -4.95
N ASN A 594 2.00 -20.33 -4.00
CA ASN A 594 1.15 -20.04 -2.84
C ASN A 594 1.67 -18.87 -1.99
N GLY A 595 2.96 -18.53 -2.08
CA GLY A 595 3.54 -17.32 -1.49
C GLY A 595 2.94 -15.99 -1.95
N VAL A 596 2.21 -15.95 -3.09
CA VAL A 596 1.51 -14.71 -3.51
C VAL A 596 0.44 -14.27 -2.51
N ILE A 597 -0.05 -15.21 -1.69
CA ILE A 597 -1.14 -15.00 -0.72
C ILE A 597 -0.78 -13.94 0.31
N ALA A 598 0.48 -13.85 0.75
CA ALA A 598 0.89 -12.86 1.74
C ALA A 598 0.60 -11.43 1.27
N ASN A 599 1.10 -11.10 0.07
CA ASN A 599 0.97 -9.77 -0.50
C ASN A 599 -0.44 -9.50 -1.06
N LEU A 600 -1.19 -10.54 -1.44
CA LEU A 600 -2.64 -10.44 -1.70
C LEU A 600 -3.41 -10.06 -0.43
N ALA A 601 -3.11 -10.71 0.70
CA ALA A 601 -3.76 -10.44 1.98
C ALA A 601 -3.50 -9.00 2.45
N LEU A 602 -2.23 -8.56 2.42
CA LEU A 602 -1.88 -7.18 2.78
C LEU A 602 -2.54 -6.16 1.85
N GLY A 603 -2.50 -6.40 0.53
CA GLY A 603 -3.13 -5.50 -0.43
C GLY A 603 -4.63 -5.38 -0.17
N ALA A 604 -5.31 -6.50 0.08
CA ALA A 604 -6.74 -6.51 0.41
C ALA A 604 -7.06 -5.71 1.68
N LEU A 605 -6.15 -5.68 2.67
CA LEU A 605 -6.28 -4.87 3.88
C LEU A 605 -5.86 -3.39 3.71
N GLY A 606 -5.41 -3.00 2.51
CA GLY A 606 -4.88 -1.65 2.25
C GLY A 606 -3.48 -1.44 2.85
N ILE A 607 -2.72 -2.51 3.07
CA ILE A 607 -1.37 -2.47 3.63
C ILE A 607 -0.37 -2.74 2.51
N GLY A 608 0.74 -1.99 2.50
CA GLY A 608 1.85 -2.21 1.57
C GLY A 608 2.44 -3.62 1.65
N PRO A 609 3.23 -4.05 0.66
CA PRO A 609 3.79 -5.39 0.62
C PRO A 609 4.84 -5.63 1.69
N LEU A 610 5.16 -6.92 1.88
CA LEU A 610 6.18 -7.34 2.82
C LEU A 610 7.58 -6.80 2.47
N PRO A 611 8.27 -6.14 3.42
CA PRO A 611 9.65 -5.73 3.25
C PRO A 611 10.57 -6.91 2.87
N ARG A 612 11.36 -6.72 1.81
CA ARG A 612 12.30 -7.71 1.26
C ARG A 612 11.66 -9.05 0.85
N GLY A 613 10.33 -9.15 0.81
CA GLY A 613 9.63 -10.27 0.16
C GLY A 613 9.82 -10.20 -1.35
N VAL A 614 10.02 -11.34 -2.00
CA VAL A 614 10.34 -11.39 -3.44
C VAL A 614 9.16 -11.88 -4.28
N ILE A 615 8.22 -12.62 -3.70
CA ILE A 615 7.03 -13.14 -4.39
C ILE A 615 5.94 -12.06 -4.36
N ASN A 616 5.42 -11.68 -5.53
CA ASN A 616 4.38 -10.65 -5.66
C ASN A 616 4.74 -9.32 -4.95
N ARG A 617 6.03 -8.91 -4.99
CA ARG A 617 6.55 -7.73 -4.27
C ARG A 617 5.90 -6.39 -4.65
N ASN A 618 5.26 -6.33 -5.81
CA ASN A 618 4.56 -5.16 -6.32
C ASN A 618 3.05 -5.19 -6.03
N GLN A 619 2.56 -6.22 -5.33
CA GLN A 619 1.12 -6.48 -5.10
C GLN A 619 0.28 -6.42 -6.38
N SER A 620 0.86 -6.87 -7.50
CA SER A 620 0.19 -6.82 -8.81
C SER A 620 -0.74 -8.02 -9.04
N PHE A 621 -0.66 -9.06 -8.21
CA PHE A 621 -1.58 -10.19 -8.24
C PHE A 621 -2.99 -9.78 -7.82
N SER A 622 -3.94 -9.85 -8.74
CA SER A 622 -5.34 -9.50 -8.54
C SER A 622 -6.27 -10.72 -8.58
N VAL A 623 -7.33 -10.64 -7.79
CA VAL A 623 -8.46 -11.60 -7.76
C VAL A 623 -9.77 -10.92 -8.15
N TYR A 624 -9.67 -9.67 -8.61
CA TYR A 624 -10.77 -8.79 -8.93
C TYR A 624 -10.80 -8.56 -10.44
N PRO A 625 -11.99 -8.28 -11.01
CA PRO A 625 -12.10 -7.97 -12.43
C PRO A 625 -11.23 -6.75 -12.77
N PRO A 626 -10.66 -6.68 -13.99
CA PRO A 626 -9.98 -5.49 -14.46
C PRO A 626 -10.94 -4.29 -14.40
N SER A 627 -10.42 -3.16 -13.93
CA SER A 627 -11.16 -1.92 -13.68
C SER A 627 -11.40 -1.09 -14.93
#